data_AF-A0A255PND0-F1
#
_entry.id   AF-A0A255PND0-F1
#
_cell.length_a   1.000
_cell.length_b   1.000
_cell.length_c   1.000
_cell.angle_alpha   90.00
_cell.angle_beta   90.00
_cell.angle_gamma   90.00
#
_symmetry.space_group_name_H-M   'P 1'
#
loop_
_entity.id
_entity.type
_entity.pdbx_description
1 polymer ?
#
loop_
_entity_poly.entity_id
_entity_poly.type
_entity_poly.pdbx_seq_one_letter_code
_entity_poly.pdbx_strand_id
1 'polypeptide(L)'
;MTPDEAAMVAFLRAQYAQKINDIQEIGNAMIAAADAGLSLSRETAERQARLDLHAAEMRVRFLEETVIPYVGTAGPTGRIVSQQLRLLAAEHAGHRDYRTEWQPEGR
;
A
#
# COMPACT_ATOMS: atom_id res chain seq x y z
N MET A 1 -18.62 2.63 10.15
CA MET A 1 -17.21 2.21 10.31
C MET A 1 -17.01 1.75 11.74
N THR A 2 -16.46 0.55 11.94
CA THR A 2 -16.12 0.02 13.28
C THR A 2 -14.75 0.56 13.75
N PRO A 3 -14.42 0.48 15.05
CA PRO A 3 -13.08 0.85 15.53
C PRO A 3 -11.97 0.04 14.86
N ASP A 4 -12.23 -1.22 14.52
CA ASP A 4 -11.28 -2.10 13.85
C ASP A 4 -11.04 -1.68 12.39
N GLU A 5 -12.11 -1.34 11.66
CA GLU A 5 -12.00 -0.77 10.31
C GLU A 5 -11.25 0.56 10.30
N ALA A 6 -11.49 1.42 11.29
CA ALA A 6 -10.77 2.68 11.43
C ALA A 6 -9.25 2.44 11.69
N ALA A 7 -8.92 1.44 12.51
CA ALA A 7 -7.53 1.06 12.76
C ALA A 7 -6.84 0.50 11.51
N MET A 8 -7.52 -0.36 10.74
CA MET A 8 -7.02 -0.86 9.44
C MET A 8 -6.75 0.28 8.46
N VAL A 9 -7.67 1.25 8.35
CA VAL A 9 -7.49 2.42 7.47
C VAL A 9 -6.28 3.25 7.89
N ALA A 10 -6.13 3.54 9.19
CA ALA A 10 -4.98 4.29 9.70
C ALA A 10 -3.65 3.55 9.45
N PHE A 11 -3.63 2.24 9.67
CA PHE A 11 -2.49 1.38 9.38
C PHE A 11 -2.13 1.43 7.89
N LEU A 12 -3.08 1.20 6.98
CA LEU A 12 -2.82 1.21 5.54
C LEU A 12 -2.33 2.56 5.03
N ARG A 13 -2.90 3.67 5.53
CA ARG A 13 -2.41 5.02 5.22
C ARG A 13 -0.94 5.19 5.61
N ALA A 14 -0.57 4.75 6.81
CA ALA A 14 0.82 4.82 7.27
C ALA A 14 1.74 3.94 6.40
N GLN A 15 1.33 2.71 6.09
CA GLN A 15 2.13 1.80 5.26
C GLN A 15 2.32 2.31 3.83
N TYR A 16 1.30 2.89 3.21
CA TYR A 16 1.43 3.42 1.86
C TYR A 16 2.23 4.71 1.82
N ALA A 17 2.10 5.58 2.82
CA ALA A 17 2.97 6.75 2.96
C ALA A 17 4.44 6.33 3.11
N GLN A 18 4.72 5.34 3.97
CA GLN A 18 6.07 4.81 4.15
C GLN A 18 6.59 4.20 2.84
N LYS A 19 5.79 3.37 2.16
CA LYS A 19 6.19 2.73 0.90
C LYS A 19 6.54 3.74 -0.19
N ILE A 20 5.77 4.83 -0.30
CA ILE A 20 6.08 5.91 -1.25
C ILE A 20 7.42 6.55 -0.92
N ASN A 21 7.66 6.88 0.36
CA ASN A 21 8.94 7.44 0.80
C ASN A 21 10.10 6.48 0.50
N ASP A 22 9.96 5.20 0.84
CA ASP A 22 10.99 4.18 0.60
C ASP A 22 11.31 4.04 -0.89
N ILE A 23 10.29 4.02 -1.77
CA ILE A 23 10.48 3.94 -3.22
C ILE A 23 11.23 5.17 -3.74
N GLN A 24 10.93 6.35 -3.22
CA GLN A 24 11.62 7.58 -3.60
C GLN A 24 13.09 7.58 -3.13
N GLU A 25 13.34 7.19 -1.88
CA GLU A 25 14.69 7.08 -1.33
C GLU A 25 15.53 6.05 -2.08
N ILE A 26 15.00 4.84 -2.28
CA ILE A 26 15.66 3.75 -3.00
C ILE A 26 15.86 4.13 -4.46
N GLY A 27 14.86 4.71 -5.12
CA GLY A 27 14.96 5.17 -6.51
C GLY A 27 16.09 6.19 -6.68
N ASN A 28 16.17 7.19 -5.79
CA ASN A 28 17.24 8.18 -5.79
C ASN A 28 18.62 7.53 -5.56
N ALA A 29 18.72 6.58 -4.62
CA ALA A 29 19.96 5.85 -4.35
C ALA A 29 20.39 4.98 -5.55
N MET A 30 19.46 4.31 -6.22
CA MET A 30 19.74 3.51 -7.42
C MET A 30 20.20 4.38 -8.59
N ILE A 31 19.61 5.57 -8.77
CA ILE A 31 20.05 6.53 -9.79
C ILE A 31 21.47 7.03 -9.48
N ALA A 32 21.75 7.39 -8.23
CA ALA A 32 23.10 7.81 -7.82
C ALA A 32 24.15 6.70 -8.00
N ALA A 33 23.80 5.44 -7.70
CA ALA A 33 24.67 4.29 -7.93
C ALA A 33 24.91 4.04 -9.43
N ALA A 34 23.88 4.21 -10.26
CA ALA A 34 24.00 4.10 -11.72
C ALA A 34 24.90 5.21 -12.31
N ASP A 35 24.77 6.45 -11.82
CA ASP A 35 25.65 7.56 -12.21
C ASP A 35 27.12 7.31 -11.78
N ALA A 36 27.34 6.54 -10.70
CA ALA A 36 28.67 6.09 -10.28
C ALA A 36 29.21 4.87 -11.05
N GLY A 37 28.46 4.36 -12.05
CA GLY A 37 28.89 3.25 -12.90
C GLY A 37 28.70 1.85 -12.29
N LEU A 38 27.92 1.72 -11.21
CA LEU A 38 27.68 0.43 -10.55
C LEU A 38 26.51 -0.32 -11.21
N SER A 39 26.83 -1.35 -12.02
CA SER A 39 26.00 -2.51 -12.44
C SER A 39 24.55 -2.32 -12.92
N LEU A 40 24.01 -1.11 -12.98
CA LEU A 40 22.63 -0.78 -13.35
C LEU A 40 22.63 0.31 -14.42
N SER A 41 21.90 0.07 -15.50
CA SER A 41 21.58 1.14 -16.45
C SER A 41 20.65 2.14 -15.75
N ARG A 42 21.05 3.41 -15.75
CA ARG A 42 20.25 4.53 -15.21
C ARG A 42 18.81 4.50 -15.73
N GLU A 43 18.64 4.27 -17.02
CA GLU A 43 17.31 4.19 -17.66
C GLU A 43 16.44 3.10 -17.03
N THR A 44 17.05 1.95 -16.68
CA THR A 44 16.33 0.84 -16.05
C THR A 44 15.96 1.17 -14.61
N ALA A 45 16.87 1.78 -13.85
CA ALA A 45 16.62 2.23 -12.48
C ALA A 45 15.50 3.29 -12.43
N GLU A 46 15.56 4.31 -13.29
CA GLU A 46 14.53 5.36 -13.39
C GLU A 46 13.18 4.82 -13.84
N ARG A 47 13.16 3.86 -14.77
CA ARG A 47 11.91 3.21 -15.21
C ARG A 47 11.30 2.40 -14.07
N GLN A 48 12.10 1.60 -13.36
CA GLN A 48 11.61 0.79 -12.26
C GLN A 48 11.06 1.64 -11.12
N ALA A 49 11.81 2.67 -10.69
CA ALA A 49 11.37 3.60 -9.65
C ALA A 49 10.04 4.29 -10.00
N ARG A 50 9.85 4.70 -11.26
CA ARG A 50 8.58 5.28 -11.74
C ARG A 50 7.43 4.29 -11.71
N LEU A 51 7.65 3.04 -12.13
CA LEU A 51 6.61 2.00 -12.10
C LEU A 51 6.19 1.67 -10.66
N ASP A 52 7.17 1.55 -9.75
CA ASP A 52 6.89 1.25 -8.35
C ASP A 52 6.16 2.41 -7.66
N LEU A 53 6.58 3.66 -7.93
CA LEU A 53 5.92 4.85 -7.40
C LEU A 53 4.48 4.92 -7.90
N HIS A 54 4.27 4.75 -9.20
CA HIS A 54 2.93 4.76 -9.79
C HIS A 54 2.04 3.67 -9.19
N ALA A 55 2.58 2.46 -9.01
CA ALA A 55 1.84 1.36 -8.39
C ALA A 55 1.45 1.65 -6.92
N ALA A 56 2.32 2.32 -6.17
CA ALA A 56 2.05 2.74 -4.80
C ALA A 56 0.98 3.85 -4.74
N GLU A 57 1.08 4.86 -5.62
CA GLU A 57 0.09 5.94 -5.74
C GLU A 57 -1.30 5.40 -6.12
N MET A 58 -1.37 4.43 -7.04
CA MET A 58 -2.64 3.80 -7.41
C MET A 58 -3.27 3.03 -6.25
N ARG A 59 -2.47 2.42 -5.37
CA ARG A 59 -2.96 1.78 -4.14
C ARG A 59 -3.52 2.78 -3.15
N VAL A 60 -2.86 3.93 -2.99
CA VAL A 60 -3.40 5.05 -2.18
C VAL A 60 -4.73 5.53 -2.73
N ARG A 61 -4.80 5.82 -4.03
CA ARG A 61 -6.06 6.26 -4.67
C ARG A 61 -7.17 5.22 -4.53
N PHE A 62 -6.86 3.95 -4.74
CA PHE A 62 -7.83 2.88 -4.53
C PHE A 62 -8.38 2.90 -3.10
N LEU A 63 -7.50 2.97 -2.09
CA LEU A 63 -7.92 3.05 -0.69
C LEU A 63 -8.79 4.29 -0.42
N GLU A 64 -8.31 5.48 -0.79
CA GLU A 64 -8.94 6.77 -0.46
C GLU A 64 -10.23 7.04 -1.24
N GLU A 65 -10.28 6.67 -2.52
CA GLU A 65 -11.36 7.02 -3.42
C GLU A 65 -12.43 5.93 -3.51
N THR A 66 -12.07 4.66 -3.25
CA THR A 66 -12.98 3.53 -3.54
C THR A 66 -13.26 2.61 -2.35
N VAL A 67 -12.39 2.60 -1.34
CA VAL A 67 -12.60 1.79 -0.13
C VAL A 67 -13.16 2.67 0.98
N ILE A 68 -12.36 3.61 1.48
CA ILE A 68 -12.70 4.46 2.65
C ILE A 68 -14.10 5.10 2.57
N PRO A 69 -14.56 5.67 1.43
CA PRO A 69 -15.85 6.34 1.36
C PRO A 69 -17.05 5.41 1.62
N TYR A 70 -16.86 4.11 1.43
CA TYR A 70 -17.91 3.11 1.54
C TYR A 70 -17.73 2.19 2.76
N VAL A 71 -16.67 2.36 3.56
CA VAL A 71 -16.41 1.53 4.74
C VAL A 71 -17.51 1.73 5.78
N GLY A 72 -18.10 0.62 6.23
CA GLY A 72 -19.17 0.61 7.21
C GLY A 72 -20.51 1.14 6.70
N THR A 73 -20.68 1.27 5.38
CA THR A 73 -22.01 1.38 4.77
C THR A 73 -22.83 0.12 5.05
N ALA A 74 -24.16 0.22 5.06
CA ALA A 74 -25.02 -0.95 5.26
C ALA A 74 -25.16 -1.78 3.98
N GLY A 75 -25.49 -3.07 4.13
CA GLY A 75 -25.84 -3.96 3.02
C GLY A 75 -24.63 -4.55 2.28
N PRO A 76 -24.84 -5.05 1.05
CA PRO A 76 -23.82 -5.77 0.28
C PRO A 76 -22.55 -4.95 0.02
N THR A 77 -22.69 -3.65 -0.31
CA THR A 77 -21.57 -2.76 -0.59
C THR A 77 -20.63 -2.65 0.61
N GLY A 78 -21.17 -2.41 1.81
CA GLY A 78 -20.35 -2.33 3.02
C GLY A 78 -19.59 -3.61 3.30
N ARG A 79 -20.23 -4.78 3.16
CA ARG A 79 -19.55 -6.07 3.33
C ARG A 79 -18.41 -6.28 2.35
N ILE A 80 -18.62 -5.95 1.07
CA ILE A 80 -17.60 -6.05 0.02
C ILE A 80 -16.42 -5.14 0.36
N VAL A 81 -16.69 -3.91 0.77
CA VAL A 81 -15.66 -2.92 1.10
C VAL A 81 -14.87 -3.32 2.35
N SER A 82 -15.53 -3.88 3.38
CA SER A 82 -14.83 -4.43 4.55
C SER A 82 -13.93 -5.62 4.17
N GLN A 83 -14.34 -6.45 3.20
CA GLN A 83 -13.48 -7.51 2.67
C GLN A 83 -12.29 -6.97 1.87
N GLN A 84 -12.52 -5.97 1.01
CA GLN A 84 -11.45 -5.28 0.28
C GLN A 84 -10.42 -4.66 1.24
N LEU A 85 -10.88 -4.03 2.32
CA LEU A 85 -10.02 -3.45 3.34
C LEU A 85 -9.13 -4.52 4.00
N ARG A 86 -9.70 -5.68 4.35
CA ARG A 86 -8.94 -6.83 4.90
C ARG A 86 -7.93 -7.39 3.91
N LEU A 87 -8.28 -7.48 2.63
CA LEU A 87 -7.36 -7.93 1.58
C LEU A 87 -6.17 -6.98 1.41
N LEU A 88 -6.42 -5.66 1.45
CA LEU A 88 -5.34 -4.66 1.43
C LEU A 88 -4.45 -4.79 2.67
N ALA A 89 -5.04 -4.93 3.86
CA ALA A 89 -4.28 -5.13 5.10
C ALA A 89 -3.42 -6.40 5.05
N ALA A 90 -3.91 -7.47 4.42
CA ALA A 90 -3.20 -8.73 4.28
C ALA A 90 -1.94 -8.65 3.39
N GLU A 91 -1.78 -7.62 2.55
CA GLU A 91 -0.51 -7.35 1.83
C GLU A 91 0.65 -7.11 2.81
N HIS A 92 0.34 -6.74 4.06
CA HIS A 92 1.30 -6.43 5.11
C HIS A 92 1.34 -7.50 6.21
N ALA A 93 0.89 -8.72 5.91
CA ALA A 93 1.03 -9.84 6.84
C ALA A 93 2.50 -10.02 7.25
N GLY A 94 2.76 -10.09 8.56
CA GLY A 94 4.11 -10.12 9.12
C GLY A 94 4.69 -8.76 9.51
N HIS A 95 4.01 -7.65 9.19
CA HIS A 95 4.36 -6.35 9.75
C HIS A 95 4.03 -6.32 11.26
N ARG A 96 4.87 -5.69 12.08
CA ARG A 96 4.69 -5.68 13.55
C ARG A 96 3.36 -5.07 14.02
N ASP A 97 2.87 -4.09 13.25
CA ASP A 97 1.64 -3.34 13.55
C ASP A 97 0.40 -3.95 12.86
N TYR A 98 0.58 -5.01 12.08
CA TYR A 98 -0.52 -5.77 11.49
C TYR A 98 -1.18 -6.64 12.57
N ARG A 99 -2.52 -6.64 12.63
CA ARG A 99 -3.28 -7.49 13.55
C ARG A 99 -3.80 -8.72 12.85
N THR A 100 -3.65 -9.89 13.48
CA THR A 100 -4.11 -11.17 12.92
C THR A 100 -5.63 -11.22 12.71
N GLU A 101 -6.40 -10.47 13.49
CA GLU A 101 -7.84 -10.31 13.29
C GLU A 101 -8.24 -9.67 11.96
N TRP A 102 -7.31 -8.97 11.28
CA TRP A 102 -7.53 -8.37 9.97
C TRP A 102 -7.39 -9.35 8.82
N GLN A 103 -6.97 -10.59 9.10
CA GLN A 103 -6.83 -11.61 8.09
C GLN A 103 -8.20 -11.88 7.42
N PRO A 104 -8.24 -12.02 6.08
CA PRO A 104 -9.46 -12.41 5.40
C PRO A 104 -9.91 -13.80 5.87
N GLU A 105 -11.21 -13.96 6.13
CA GLU A 105 -11.78 -15.26 6.46
C GLU A 105 -11.70 -16.19 5.22
N GLY A 106 -11.16 -17.40 5.38
CA GLY A 106 -11.17 -18.44 4.33
C GLY A 106 -9.82 -18.88 3.74
N ARG A 107 -8.75 -18.98 4.54
CA ARG A 107 -7.56 -19.78 4.17
C ARG A 107 -7.44 -21.01 5.04
#